data_AF-A0ABD1QN71-F1
#
_entry.id   AF-A0ABD1QN71-F1
#
_cell.length_a   1.000
_cell.length_b   1.000
_cell.length_c   1.000
_cell.angle_alpha   90.00
_cell.angle_beta   90.00
_cell.angle_gamma   90.00
#
_symmetry.space_group_name_H-M   'P 1'
#
loop_
_entity.id
_entity.type
_entity.pdbx_description
1 polymer ?
#
loop_
_entity_poly.entity_id
_entity_poly.type
_entity_poly.pdbx_seq_one_letter_code
_entity_poly.pdbx_strand_id
1 'polypeptide(L)'
;MVLLENLPRCNAQRDQVDYFSKDDVVTEYSPVYIAPQEGLKEVDKILTLPGQPKVNFSQYSGYVTVDAKAGRALFYYFTESEDPSSTPLVLWLNGGPGCSSIGGGAMTEQGPFRVNPDGKTLWYNQYAWNNVANVLFLESPAGVGFSYSNTSSDYITGDKKTAADSYTFLVNWLERFPEYKTRDFYITGESYAGHYVPQLADLILENNKITNQTVINLKGIAIGNAYIDYTDRWTGTYDHFWTSALISDEIHEGIISNCNFSSEATISEACEAYTSQADEAFSNIFIYDIYAPLCSSSSNVPPISGFDPCSDNYVYTYLNTPEVQKALHANITGIPGSWEDCNDAINGDWQDMPDTVLPTIKKLMASGISVWIYSGDTDGIIPVTTTRYSMPKLGAPVKTPWYPWDSQGEVGGYVVEYQNVTFVTIRGAGHFVPSYQPERALIFFSSFLEGKLPPKQS
;
A
#
# COMPACT_ATOMS: atom_id res chain seq x y z
N MET A 1 -18.42 8.48 3.96
CA MET A 1 -18.51 9.72 3.16
C MET A 1 -17.24 10.51 3.45
N VAL A 2 -16.17 10.19 2.72
CA VAL A 2 -14.92 10.96 2.80
C VAL A 2 -15.12 12.09 1.80
N LEU A 3 -15.52 13.26 2.29
CA LEU A 3 -15.35 14.50 1.52
C LEU A 3 -13.85 14.60 1.20
N LEU A 4 -13.50 15.02 -0.01
CA LEU A 4 -12.11 15.37 -0.39
C LEU A 4 -11.48 16.35 0.63
N GLU A 5 -12.29 17.06 1.40
CA GLU A 5 -11.93 17.90 2.56
C GLU A 5 -11.28 17.15 3.75
N ASN A 6 -11.40 15.82 3.84
CA ASN A 6 -10.87 15.01 4.96
C ASN A 6 -9.55 14.28 4.65
N LEU A 7 -8.96 14.45 3.46
CA LEU A 7 -7.52 14.17 3.33
C LEU A 7 -6.79 15.36 3.96
N PRO A 8 -6.11 15.17 5.11
CA PRO A 8 -5.62 16.30 5.87
C PRO A 8 -4.68 17.16 5.01
N ARG A 9 -4.94 18.46 5.01
CA ARG A 9 -3.86 19.45 4.89
C ARG A 9 -2.98 19.26 6.14
N CYS A 10 -2.17 18.19 6.20
CA CYS A 10 -1.28 17.93 7.32
C CYS A 10 -0.34 19.12 7.46
N ASN A 11 -0.26 19.68 8.68
CA ASN A 11 0.76 20.64 9.11
C ASN A 11 2.15 19.97 9.28
N ALA A 12 2.38 18.87 8.55
CA ALA A 12 3.64 18.12 8.55
C ALA A 12 4.77 18.97 7.98
N GLN A 13 5.99 18.75 8.45
CA GLN A 13 7.18 19.44 7.94
C GLN A 13 7.52 18.89 6.53
N ARG A 14 7.37 19.73 5.49
CA ARG A 14 7.44 19.36 4.07
C ARG A 14 8.81 19.59 3.42
N ASP A 15 9.90 19.34 4.14
CA ASP A 15 11.24 19.68 3.63
C ASP A 15 11.71 18.69 2.54
N GLN A 16 12.28 19.23 1.44
CA GLN A 16 13.08 18.46 0.49
C GLN A 16 14.41 18.06 1.14
N VAL A 17 14.49 16.86 1.69
CA VAL A 17 15.75 16.35 2.25
C VAL A 17 16.01 14.96 1.68
N ASP A 18 17.25 14.70 1.26
CA ASP A 18 17.76 13.34 1.11
C ASP A 18 17.38 12.57 2.38
N TYR A 19 16.43 11.64 2.23
CA TYR A 19 15.68 11.08 3.38
C TYR A 19 16.59 10.36 4.39
N PHE A 20 17.74 9.88 3.90
CA PHE A 20 18.89 9.51 4.71
C PHE A 20 20.11 10.31 4.23
N SER A 21 20.38 11.47 4.84
CA SER A 21 21.65 12.15 4.63
C SER A 21 22.78 11.31 5.24
N LYS A 22 24.03 11.54 4.80
CA LYS A 22 25.22 10.93 5.44
C LYS A 22 25.32 11.23 6.94
N ASP A 23 24.63 12.25 7.42
CA ASP A 23 24.61 12.69 8.81
C ASP A 23 23.42 12.11 9.62
N ASP A 24 22.34 11.68 8.96
CA ASP A 24 21.24 10.90 9.59
C ASP A 24 21.63 9.42 9.78
N VAL A 25 22.63 8.97 9.03
CA VAL A 25 23.40 7.77 9.37
C VAL A 25 24.32 8.14 10.53
N VAL A 26 23.74 8.13 11.73
CA VAL A 26 24.44 8.34 12.99
C VAL A 26 25.78 7.61 12.93
N THR A 27 26.87 8.39 12.99
CA THR A 27 28.27 7.92 13.10
C THR A 27 28.58 7.21 14.43
N GLU A 28 27.56 6.68 15.10
CA GLU A 28 27.61 5.80 16.25
C GLU A 28 26.55 4.72 16.05
N TYR A 29 27.01 3.47 15.97
CA TYR A 29 26.18 2.27 15.87
C TYR A 29 25.02 2.32 16.89
N SER A 30 23.81 2.63 16.45
CA SER A 30 22.62 2.22 17.19
C SER A 30 22.26 0.82 16.67
N PRO A 31 22.52 -0.25 17.43
CA PRO A 31 22.18 -1.59 16.98
C PRO A 31 20.66 -1.68 16.81
N VAL A 32 20.21 -2.13 15.64
CA VAL A 32 18.81 -2.54 15.41
C VAL A 32 18.41 -3.45 16.56
N TYR A 33 17.27 -3.16 17.20
CA TYR A 33 16.78 -3.99 18.28
C TYR A 33 16.50 -5.40 17.73
N ILE A 34 17.14 -6.43 18.28
CA ILE A 34 16.88 -7.83 17.95
C ILE A 34 16.49 -8.56 19.23
N ALA A 35 15.25 -9.02 19.30
CA ALA A 35 14.74 -9.83 20.41
C ALA A 35 15.01 -11.32 20.17
N PRO A 36 15.05 -12.17 21.22
CA PRO A 36 15.04 -13.63 21.05
C PRO A 36 13.78 -14.08 20.29
N GLN A 37 13.96 -14.80 19.18
CA GLN A 37 12.85 -15.28 18.33
C GLN A 37 12.65 -16.80 18.33
N GLU A 38 13.52 -17.55 19.03
CA GLU A 38 13.51 -19.01 19.01
C GLU A 38 12.16 -19.56 19.51
N GLY A 39 11.54 -20.43 18.70
CA GLY A 39 10.25 -21.07 18.99
C GLY A 39 9.01 -20.20 18.74
N LEU A 40 9.15 -18.89 18.50
CA LEU A 40 8.00 -17.99 18.32
C LEU A 40 7.23 -18.23 17.00
N LYS A 41 7.90 -18.75 15.96
CA LYS A 41 7.24 -19.13 14.70
C LYS A 41 6.09 -20.11 14.92
N GLU A 42 6.29 -21.14 15.73
CA GLU A 42 5.26 -22.16 15.96
C GLU A 42 4.12 -21.61 16.84
N VAL A 43 4.40 -20.62 17.68
CA VAL A 43 3.37 -19.91 18.47
C VAL A 43 2.48 -19.06 17.57
N ASP A 44 3.04 -18.47 16.52
CA ASP A 44 2.29 -17.63 15.57
C ASP A 44 1.45 -18.45 14.57
N LYS A 45 1.62 -19.78 14.53
CA LYS A 45 0.97 -20.62 13.52
C LYS A 45 -0.55 -20.68 13.71
N ILE A 46 -1.29 -20.24 12.70
CA ILE A 46 -2.75 -20.33 12.70
C ILE A 46 -3.15 -21.72 12.19
N LEU A 47 -3.93 -22.44 12.99
CA LEU A 47 -4.46 -23.75 12.59
C LEU A 47 -5.61 -23.63 11.59
N THR A 48 -6.55 -22.74 11.87
CA THR A 48 -7.68 -22.38 11.00
C THR A 48 -8.27 -21.06 11.48
N LEU A 49 -8.65 -20.20 10.55
CA LEU A 49 -9.49 -19.06 10.85
C LEU A 49 -10.96 -19.49 10.95
N PRO A 50 -11.80 -18.84 11.78
CA PRO A 50 -13.24 -19.09 11.79
C PRO A 50 -13.86 -18.89 10.40
N GLY A 51 -14.65 -19.87 9.95
CA GLY A 51 -15.30 -19.80 8.64
C GLY A 51 -14.37 -19.96 7.43
N GLN A 52 -13.10 -20.32 7.64
CA GLN A 52 -12.12 -20.55 6.58
C GLN A 52 -12.42 -21.81 5.75
N PRO A 53 -12.31 -21.76 4.42
CA PRO A 53 -12.29 -22.97 3.58
C PRO A 53 -11.00 -23.77 3.79
N LYS A 54 -11.01 -25.04 3.38
CA LYS A 54 -9.83 -25.90 3.42
C LYS A 54 -8.76 -25.39 2.44
N VAL A 55 -7.53 -25.28 2.93
CA VAL A 55 -6.35 -24.87 2.14
C VAL A 55 -5.16 -25.78 2.44
N ASN A 56 -4.13 -25.72 1.58
CA ASN A 56 -2.92 -26.55 1.68
C ASN A 56 -1.63 -25.75 1.96
N PHE A 57 -1.73 -24.45 2.27
CA PHE A 57 -0.60 -23.62 2.68
C PHE A 57 -0.62 -23.34 4.18
N SER A 58 0.54 -23.01 4.76
CA SER A 58 0.63 -22.56 6.15
C SER A 58 0.37 -21.06 6.24
N GLN A 59 -0.16 -20.62 7.37
CA GLN A 59 -0.37 -19.21 7.64
C GLN A 59 -0.05 -18.90 9.11
N TYR A 60 0.43 -17.69 9.37
CA TYR A 60 0.99 -17.27 10.65
C TYR A 60 0.55 -15.84 10.94
N SER A 61 0.34 -15.53 12.21
CA SER A 61 0.13 -14.15 12.64
C SER A 61 0.53 -13.98 14.09
N GLY A 62 0.93 -12.77 14.42
CA GLY A 62 1.36 -12.42 15.75
C GLY A 62 2.07 -11.08 15.78
N TYR A 63 2.80 -10.86 16.86
CA TYR A 63 3.47 -9.60 17.14
C TYR A 63 4.99 -9.73 17.04
N VAL A 64 5.61 -8.71 16.45
CA VAL A 64 7.06 -8.51 16.51
C VAL A 64 7.32 -7.19 17.22
N THR A 65 8.00 -7.26 18.36
CA THR A 65 8.42 -6.09 19.12
C THR A 65 9.49 -5.32 18.35
N VAL A 66 9.26 -4.02 18.13
CA VAL A 66 10.20 -3.12 17.45
C VAL A 66 10.87 -2.14 18.42
N ASP A 67 10.24 -1.88 19.58
CA ASP A 67 10.84 -1.12 20.68
C ASP A 67 10.37 -1.68 22.03
N ALA A 68 11.26 -2.41 22.71
CA ALA A 68 10.94 -3.05 23.98
C ALA A 68 10.72 -2.04 25.12
N LYS A 69 11.39 -0.87 25.08
CA LYS A 69 11.28 0.14 26.12
C LYS A 69 9.93 0.84 26.04
N ALA A 70 9.49 1.15 24.83
CA ALA A 70 8.19 1.75 24.59
C ALA A 70 7.04 0.72 24.66
N GLY A 71 7.36 -0.58 24.63
CA GLY A 71 6.38 -1.65 24.49
C GLY A 71 5.69 -1.61 23.12
N ARG A 72 6.40 -1.16 22.08
CA ARG A 72 5.89 -1.00 20.72
C ARG A 72 6.09 -2.29 19.93
N ALA A 73 5.01 -2.81 19.36
CA ALA A 73 5.01 -4.02 18.56
C ALA A 73 4.09 -3.87 17.34
N LEU A 74 4.54 -4.40 16.21
CA LEU A 74 3.75 -4.44 14.99
C LEU A 74 3.15 -5.82 14.79
N PHE A 75 1.90 -5.84 14.35
CA PHE A 75 1.13 -7.04 14.03
C PHE A 75 1.29 -7.40 12.56
N TYR A 76 1.38 -8.70 12.28
CA TYR A 76 1.48 -9.21 10.92
C TYR A 76 0.56 -10.40 10.69
N TYR A 77 0.18 -10.59 9.43
CA TYR A 77 -0.38 -11.82 8.91
C TYR A 77 0.49 -12.30 7.75
N PHE A 78 0.88 -13.56 7.75
CA PHE A 78 1.77 -14.16 6.76
C PHE A 78 1.12 -15.41 6.18
N THR A 79 1.11 -15.50 4.86
CA THR A 79 0.55 -16.63 4.12
C THR A 79 1.62 -17.18 3.19
N GLU A 80 1.95 -18.46 3.39
CA GLU A 80 2.86 -19.16 2.48
C GLU A 80 2.17 -19.41 1.14
N SER A 81 2.98 -19.60 0.09
CA SER A 81 2.49 -20.24 -1.13
C SER A 81 2.31 -21.75 -0.92
N GLU A 82 1.76 -22.45 -1.91
CA GLU A 82 1.71 -23.92 -1.86
C GLU A 82 3.10 -24.57 -2.07
N ASP A 83 4.06 -23.85 -2.65
CA ASP A 83 5.47 -24.24 -2.72
C ASP A 83 6.37 -23.13 -2.14
N PRO A 84 6.35 -22.94 -0.81
CA PRO A 84 7.00 -21.81 -0.16
C PRO A 84 8.52 -21.81 -0.36
N SER A 85 9.07 -23.00 -0.65
CA SER A 85 10.49 -23.24 -0.84
C SER A 85 11.02 -22.75 -2.18
N SER A 86 10.16 -22.51 -3.18
CA SER A 86 10.56 -22.04 -4.52
C SER A 86 10.09 -20.63 -4.83
N THR A 87 9.03 -20.14 -4.17
CA THR A 87 8.47 -18.80 -4.41
C THR A 87 9.16 -17.70 -3.61
N PRO A 88 9.18 -16.43 -4.07
CA PRO A 88 9.78 -15.29 -3.37
C PRO A 88 9.04 -14.94 -2.07
N LEU A 89 9.63 -14.07 -1.25
CA LEU A 89 8.97 -13.40 -0.11
C LEU A 89 8.55 -12.00 -0.54
N VAL A 90 7.32 -11.62 -0.22
CA VAL A 90 6.75 -10.32 -0.61
C VAL A 90 6.11 -9.66 0.61
N LEU A 91 6.57 -8.46 0.96
CA LEU A 91 5.89 -7.60 1.93
C LEU A 91 4.79 -6.82 1.21
N TRP A 92 3.62 -6.72 1.82
CA TRP A 92 2.51 -5.86 1.41
C TRP A 92 2.22 -4.80 2.47
N LEU A 93 2.09 -3.54 2.02
CA LEU A 93 1.75 -2.39 2.83
C LEU A 93 0.57 -1.63 2.20
N ASN A 94 -0.55 -1.52 2.91
CA ASN A 94 -1.57 -0.51 2.59
C ASN A 94 -1.09 0.89 3.01
N GLY A 95 -1.80 1.91 2.55
CA GLY A 95 -1.45 3.32 2.76
C GLY A 95 -2.22 3.99 3.91
N GLY A 96 -3.04 4.98 3.54
CA GLY A 96 -3.75 5.87 4.47
C GLY A 96 -3.22 7.31 4.38
N PRO A 97 -2.24 7.72 5.20
CA PRO A 97 -1.46 6.93 6.17
C PRO A 97 -2.30 6.37 7.32
N GLY A 98 -1.91 5.22 7.86
CA GLY A 98 -2.56 4.63 9.03
C GLY A 98 -3.64 3.57 8.76
N CYS A 99 -3.68 2.99 7.55
CA CYS A 99 -4.63 1.94 7.18
C CYS A 99 -4.01 0.53 7.24
N SER A 100 -4.84 -0.46 7.55
CA SER A 100 -4.43 -1.84 7.83
C SER A 100 -4.09 -2.62 6.56
N SER A 101 -2.91 -3.26 6.59
CA SER A 101 -2.53 -4.23 5.56
C SER A 101 -3.27 -5.56 5.64
N ILE A 102 -3.89 -5.87 6.78
CA ILE A 102 -4.67 -7.08 6.97
C ILE A 102 -6.12 -6.84 6.53
N GLY A 103 -6.69 -5.69 6.91
CA GLY A 103 -8.04 -5.28 6.52
C GLY A 103 -8.18 -5.14 5.01
N GLY A 104 -7.54 -4.13 4.43
CA GLY A 104 -7.48 -3.90 2.99
C GLY A 104 -6.77 -5.04 2.25
N GLY A 105 -5.45 -5.11 2.39
CA GLY A 105 -4.61 -6.03 1.62
C GLY A 105 -5.03 -7.49 1.69
N ALA A 106 -5.08 -8.06 2.89
CA ALA A 106 -5.30 -9.49 3.04
C ALA A 106 -6.78 -9.88 2.84
N MET A 107 -7.71 -9.12 3.42
CA MET A 107 -9.12 -9.53 3.52
C MET A 107 -10.03 -8.92 2.45
N THR A 108 -9.64 -7.84 1.75
CA THR A 108 -10.43 -7.27 0.64
C THR A 108 -9.73 -7.32 -0.72
N GLU A 109 -8.39 -7.38 -0.78
CA GLU A 109 -7.65 -7.16 -2.03
C GLU A 109 -6.90 -8.35 -2.64
N GLN A 110 -5.92 -8.95 -1.97
CA GLN A 110 -5.03 -9.93 -2.63
C GLN A 110 -4.70 -11.15 -1.79
N GLY A 111 -5.07 -11.17 -0.51
CA GLY A 111 -4.87 -12.34 0.33
C GLY A 111 -5.69 -13.57 -0.13
N PRO A 112 -5.41 -14.74 0.48
CA PRO A 112 -6.05 -16.00 0.12
C PRO A 112 -7.53 -16.08 0.44
N PHE A 113 -8.03 -15.17 1.27
CA PHE A 113 -9.40 -15.18 1.76
C PHE A 113 -10.05 -13.82 1.59
N ARG A 114 -11.37 -13.88 1.46
CA ARG A 114 -12.25 -12.72 1.44
C ARG A 114 -13.40 -12.95 2.38
N VAL A 115 -13.83 -11.89 3.05
CA VAL A 115 -14.93 -11.97 4.01
C VAL A 115 -16.26 -11.95 3.26
N ASN A 116 -17.13 -12.91 3.55
CA ASN A 116 -18.48 -12.94 2.99
C ASN A 116 -19.35 -11.82 3.60
N PRO A 117 -20.46 -11.42 2.94
CA PRO A 117 -21.40 -10.41 3.45
C PRO A 117 -21.99 -10.68 4.83
N ASP A 118 -21.88 -11.91 5.35
CA ASP A 118 -22.31 -12.26 6.70
C ASP A 118 -21.34 -11.77 7.80
N GLY A 119 -20.16 -11.28 7.43
CA GLY A 119 -19.09 -10.84 8.33
C GLY A 119 -18.51 -11.96 9.20
N LYS A 120 -18.73 -13.23 8.83
CA LYS A 120 -18.46 -14.41 9.68
C LYS A 120 -17.74 -15.53 8.95
N THR A 121 -18.01 -15.70 7.66
CA THR A 121 -17.41 -16.76 6.86
C THR A 121 -16.45 -16.19 5.83
N LEU A 122 -15.49 -17.01 5.40
CA LEU A 122 -14.51 -16.64 4.38
C LEU A 122 -14.77 -17.43 3.10
N TRP A 123 -14.51 -16.81 1.95
CA TRP A 123 -14.40 -17.50 0.66
C TRP A 123 -12.97 -17.44 0.13
N TYR A 124 -12.57 -18.47 -0.61
CA TYR A 124 -11.21 -18.61 -1.12
C TYR A 124 -11.00 -17.77 -2.38
N ASN A 125 -10.01 -16.89 -2.34
CA ASN A 125 -9.63 -16.06 -3.48
C ASN A 125 -8.73 -16.85 -4.44
N GLN A 126 -9.30 -17.31 -5.56
CA GLN A 126 -8.54 -18.04 -6.58
C GLN A 126 -7.44 -17.21 -7.27
N TYR A 127 -7.45 -15.89 -7.10
CA TYR A 127 -6.47 -14.97 -7.67
C TYR A 127 -5.52 -14.39 -6.61
N ALA A 128 -5.43 -15.03 -5.44
CA ALA A 128 -4.60 -14.57 -4.36
C ALA A 128 -3.12 -14.50 -4.77
N TRP A 129 -2.41 -13.48 -4.30
CA TRP A 129 -1.00 -13.31 -4.63
C TRP A 129 -0.13 -14.39 -4.00
N ASN A 130 -0.59 -15.03 -2.92
CA ASN A 130 0.10 -16.17 -2.35
C ASN A 130 0.11 -17.42 -3.28
N ASN A 131 -0.60 -17.39 -4.41
CA ASN A 131 -0.46 -18.42 -5.45
C ASN A 131 0.95 -18.45 -6.06
N VAL A 132 1.68 -17.33 -6.04
CA VAL A 132 3.01 -17.20 -6.68
C VAL A 132 4.08 -16.60 -5.76
N ALA A 133 3.75 -16.33 -4.49
CA ALA A 133 4.63 -15.70 -3.52
C ALA A 133 4.29 -16.14 -2.08
N ASN A 134 5.26 -16.00 -1.18
CA ASN A 134 4.98 -15.98 0.26
C ASN A 134 4.67 -14.53 0.64
N VAL A 135 3.45 -14.23 1.09
CA VAL A 135 2.97 -12.85 1.25
C VAL A 135 2.84 -12.50 2.73
N LEU A 136 3.53 -11.44 3.12
CA LEU A 136 3.59 -10.89 4.47
C LEU A 136 2.86 -9.54 4.49
N PHE A 137 1.74 -9.48 5.20
CA PHE A 137 0.95 -8.28 5.44
C PHE A 137 1.34 -7.68 6.77
N LEU A 138 1.75 -6.41 6.78
CA LEU A 138 2.22 -5.73 7.98
C LEU A 138 1.33 -4.54 8.31
N GLU A 139 0.70 -4.54 9.49
CA GLU A 139 0.04 -3.35 10.04
C GLU A 139 1.08 -2.39 10.60
N SER A 140 1.29 -1.27 9.92
CA SER A 140 2.28 -0.26 10.27
C SER A 140 1.74 1.13 9.97
N PRO A 141 2.01 2.15 10.81
CA PRO A 141 2.80 2.12 12.05
C PRO A 141 2.02 1.57 13.28
N ALA A 142 2.61 1.70 14.47
CA ALA A 142 1.94 1.36 15.73
C ALA A 142 0.64 2.18 15.90
N GLY A 143 -0.43 1.49 16.30
CA GLY A 143 -1.80 2.02 16.40
C GLY A 143 -2.66 1.75 15.17
N VAL A 144 -2.10 1.22 14.09
CA VAL A 144 -2.86 0.73 12.94
C VAL A 144 -3.36 -0.68 13.21
N GLY A 145 -4.67 -0.89 13.07
CA GLY A 145 -5.31 -2.18 13.28
C GLY A 145 -4.96 -2.80 14.64
N PHE A 146 -4.24 -3.93 14.63
CA PHE A 146 -3.80 -4.60 15.86
C PHE A 146 -2.40 -4.17 16.34
N SER A 147 -1.63 -3.39 15.59
CA SER A 147 -0.33 -2.88 16.03
C SER A 147 -0.49 -1.85 17.15
N TYR A 148 0.41 -1.84 18.14
CA TYR A 148 0.24 -1.00 19.33
C TYR A 148 1.57 -0.51 19.93
N SER A 149 1.47 0.49 20.81
CA SER A 149 2.53 0.90 21.74
C SER A 149 1.96 1.17 23.13
N ASN A 150 2.74 0.85 24.17
CA ASN A 150 2.42 1.23 25.55
C ASN A 150 2.78 2.70 25.85
N THR A 151 3.38 3.41 24.89
CA THR A 151 3.83 4.80 25.01
C THR A 151 2.98 5.70 24.11
N SER A 152 2.23 6.64 24.69
CA SER A 152 1.29 7.49 23.95
C SER A 152 1.94 8.39 22.89
N SER A 153 3.17 8.86 23.14
CA SER A 153 3.91 9.67 22.15
C SER A 153 4.28 8.89 20.89
N ASP A 154 4.12 7.56 20.89
CA ASP A 154 4.44 6.76 19.71
C ASP A 154 3.40 6.87 18.59
N TYR A 155 2.19 7.32 18.92
CA TYR A 155 1.11 7.54 17.95
C TYR A 155 1.23 8.89 17.23
N ILE A 156 2.13 9.77 17.70
CA ILE A 156 2.59 10.94 16.95
C ILE A 156 3.80 10.47 16.14
N THR A 157 3.57 10.22 14.85
CA THR A 157 4.53 9.51 13.99
C THR A 157 4.56 10.12 12.59
N GLY A 158 5.44 9.62 11.73
CA GLY A 158 5.49 9.98 10.33
C GLY A 158 6.31 8.97 9.53
N ASP A 159 6.69 9.35 8.32
CA ASP A 159 7.39 8.48 7.38
C ASP A 159 8.65 7.85 8.02
N LYS A 160 9.54 8.67 8.60
CA LYS A 160 10.85 8.23 9.11
C LYS A 160 10.75 7.13 10.15
N LYS A 161 9.86 7.30 11.12
CA LYS A 161 9.65 6.31 12.17
C LYS A 161 8.99 5.05 11.63
N THR A 162 8.03 5.20 10.70
CA THR A 162 7.34 4.09 10.05
C THR A 162 8.34 3.21 9.27
N ALA A 163 9.27 3.81 8.53
CA ALA A 163 10.34 3.08 7.84
C ALA A 163 11.28 2.36 8.82
N ALA A 164 11.71 3.04 9.90
CA ALA A 164 12.62 2.48 10.90
C ALA A 164 12.00 1.30 11.67
N ASP A 165 10.75 1.42 12.10
CA ASP A 165 10.02 0.36 12.79
C ASP A 165 9.74 -0.82 11.85
N SER A 166 9.37 -0.56 10.59
CA SER A 166 9.15 -1.62 9.59
C SER A 166 10.45 -2.36 9.24
N TYR A 167 11.59 -1.67 9.19
CA TYR A 167 12.90 -2.31 9.03
C TYR A 167 13.26 -3.18 10.24
N THR A 168 13.08 -2.65 11.46
CA THR A 168 13.32 -3.40 12.70
C THR A 168 12.42 -4.63 12.79
N PHE A 169 11.15 -4.50 12.36
CA PHE A 169 10.22 -5.61 12.21
C PHE A 169 10.79 -6.67 11.28
N LEU A 170 11.23 -6.31 10.06
CA LEU A 170 11.73 -7.28 9.08
C LEU A 170 12.97 -8.02 9.59
N VAL A 171 13.91 -7.34 10.24
CA VAL A 171 15.10 -7.97 10.82
C VAL A 171 14.69 -9.00 11.86
N ASN A 172 13.81 -8.66 12.81
CA ASN A 172 13.34 -9.61 13.82
C ASN A 172 12.49 -10.74 13.22
N TRP A 173 11.64 -10.43 12.25
CA TRP A 173 10.79 -11.41 11.60
C TRP A 173 11.64 -12.45 10.84
N LEU A 174 12.71 -12.03 10.18
CA LEU A 174 13.66 -12.94 9.52
C LEU A 174 14.48 -13.79 10.51
N GLU A 175 14.71 -13.32 11.73
CA GLU A 175 15.24 -14.17 12.81
C GLU A 175 14.21 -15.21 13.27
N ARG A 176 12.92 -14.90 13.22
CA ARG A 176 11.81 -15.83 13.54
C ARG A 176 11.55 -16.85 12.43
N PHE A 177 11.68 -16.45 11.17
CA PHE A 177 11.51 -17.28 9.98
C PHE A 177 12.83 -17.37 9.17
N PRO A 178 13.86 -18.05 9.70
CA PRO A 178 15.22 -18.03 9.15
C PRO A 178 15.33 -18.60 7.72
N GLU A 179 14.40 -19.47 7.31
CA GLU A 179 14.33 -20.03 5.95
C GLU A 179 14.08 -18.99 4.86
N TYR A 180 13.62 -17.78 5.21
CA TYR A 180 13.42 -16.68 4.26
C TYR A 180 14.59 -15.69 4.20
N LYS A 181 15.63 -15.81 5.04
CA LYS A 181 16.76 -14.85 5.06
C LYS A 181 17.49 -14.71 3.72
N THR A 182 17.57 -15.79 2.94
CA THR A 182 18.23 -15.79 1.62
C THR A 182 17.25 -15.66 0.47
N ARG A 183 15.95 -15.57 0.76
CA ARG A 183 14.89 -15.54 -0.24
C ARG A 183 14.94 -14.23 -1.02
N ASP A 184 14.63 -14.28 -2.32
CA ASP A 184 14.35 -13.07 -3.08
C ASP A 184 13.19 -12.32 -2.43
N PHE A 185 13.45 -11.07 -2.03
CA PHE A 185 12.51 -10.26 -1.28
C PHE A 185 12.01 -9.10 -2.14
N TYR A 186 10.71 -8.86 -2.11
CA TYR A 186 10.07 -7.73 -2.77
C TYR A 186 9.20 -6.96 -1.78
N ILE A 187 9.07 -5.66 -2.00
CA ILE A 187 8.16 -4.82 -1.22
C ILE A 187 7.10 -4.28 -2.16
N THR A 188 5.85 -4.48 -1.80
CA THR A 188 4.69 -4.04 -2.55
C THR A 188 3.76 -3.25 -1.65
N GLY A 189 2.99 -2.36 -2.25
CA GLY A 189 1.99 -1.61 -1.51
C GLY A 189 1.20 -0.68 -2.40
N GLU A 190 0.24 0.01 -1.81
CA GLU A 190 -0.65 0.90 -2.54
C GLU A 190 -0.88 2.25 -1.86
N SER A 191 -1.41 3.21 -2.62
CA SER A 191 -1.85 4.49 -2.10
C SER A 191 -0.69 5.27 -1.46
N TYR A 192 -0.82 5.67 -0.19
CA TYR A 192 0.25 6.30 0.59
C TYR A 192 1.49 5.39 0.78
N ALA A 193 1.38 4.07 0.57
CA ALA A 193 2.56 3.22 0.52
C ALA A 193 3.48 3.53 -0.68
N GLY A 194 3.05 4.40 -1.61
CA GLY A 194 3.94 5.12 -2.51
C GLY A 194 5.09 5.84 -1.80
N HIS A 195 4.90 6.28 -0.55
CA HIS A 195 5.95 6.78 0.33
C HIS A 195 6.67 5.66 1.09
N TYR A 196 5.90 4.80 1.76
CA TYR A 196 6.44 3.76 2.63
C TYR A 196 7.38 2.80 1.91
N VAL A 197 6.99 2.32 0.73
CA VAL A 197 7.70 1.27 0.00
C VAL A 197 9.07 1.74 -0.47
N PRO A 198 9.22 2.89 -1.18
CA PRO A 198 10.54 3.38 -1.57
C PRO A 198 11.43 3.74 -0.39
N GLN A 199 10.88 4.35 0.66
CA GLN A 199 11.66 4.75 1.84
C GLN A 199 12.19 3.53 2.63
N LEU A 200 11.35 2.51 2.83
CA LEU A 200 11.78 1.26 3.46
C LEU A 200 12.80 0.51 2.60
N ALA A 201 12.59 0.45 1.28
CA ALA A 201 13.54 -0.14 0.35
C ALA A 201 14.91 0.54 0.43
N ASP A 202 14.94 1.88 0.47
CA ASP A 202 16.18 2.64 0.58
C ASP A 202 16.89 2.37 1.92
N LEU A 203 16.14 2.37 3.03
CA LEU A 203 16.67 2.05 4.35
C LEU A 203 17.30 0.65 4.41
N ILE A 204 16.67 -0.33 3.75
CA ILE A 204 17.22 -1.69 3.64
C ILE A 204 18.55 -1.67 2.88
N LEU A 205 18.63 -0.97 1.74
CA LEU A 205 19.88 -0.89 0.97
C LEU A 205 21.00 -0.20 1.73
N GLU A 206 20.70 0.84 2.52
CA GLU A 206 21.70 1.48 3.37
C GLU A 206 22.19 0.55 4.48
N ASN A 207 21.29 -0.16 5.17
CA ASN A 207 21.70 -1.07 6.24
C ASN A 207 22.41 -2.33 5.72
N ASN A 208 22.09 -2.81 4.51
CA ASN A 208 22.79 -3.92 3.87
C ASN A 208 24.29 -3.63 3.63
N LYS A 209 24.72 -2.37 3.65
CA LYS A 209 26.15 -1.98 3.54
C LYS A 209 26.93 -2.21 4.85
N ILE A 210 26.25 -2.42 5.98
CA ILE A 210 26.86 -2.57 7.30
C ILE A 210 27.26 -4.04 7.52
N THR A 211 28.55 -4.30 7.73
CA THR A 211 29.17 -5.64 7.65
C THR A 211 28.78 -6.67 8.74
N ASN A 212 27.80 -6.40 9.60
CA ASN A 212 27.36 -7.28 10.70
C ASN A 212 25.82 -7.30 10.92
N GLN A 213 25.03 -6.77 9.99
CA GLN A 213 23.55 -6.83 10.08
C GLN A 213 22.99 -7.91 9.15
N THR A 214 21.76 -8.35 9.42
CA THR A 214 21.02 -9.27 8.56
C THR A 214 20.83 -8.63 7.19
N VAL A 215 21.44 -9.22 6.16
CA VAL A 215 21.29 -8.75 4.78
C VAL A 215 19.93 -9.20 4.25
N ILE A 216 19.10 -8.25 3.84
CA ILE A 216 17.80 -8.51 3.22
C ILE A 216 18.00 -8.49 1.69
N ASN A 217 17.74 -9.62 1.03
CA ASN A 217 17.95 -9.81 -0.41
C ASN A 217 16.85 -9.15 -1.26
N LEU A 218 16.73 -7.81 -1.16
CA LEU A 218 15.75 -7.00 -1.89
C LEU A 218 16.02 -7.03 -3.41
N LYS A 219 15.01 -7.40 -4.20
CA LYS A 219 15.06 -7.50 -5.66
C LYS A 219 14.26 -6.44 -6.40
N GLY A 220 13.12 -6.03 -5.83
CA GLY A 220 12.22 -5.11 -6.51
C GLY A 220 11.17 -4.52 -5.60
N ILE A 221 10.56 -3.45 -6.08
CA ILE A 221 9.39 -2.82 -5.49
C ILE A 221 8.27 -2.66 -6.52
N ALA A 222 7.01 -2.79 -6.07
CA ALA A 222 5.85 -2.42 -6.87
C ALA A 222 4.88 -1.54 -6.06
N ILE A 223 4.48 -0.40 -6.61
CA ILE A 223 3.58 0.54 -5.94
C ILE A 223 2.33 0.82 -6.80
N GLY A 224 1.16 0.57 -6.22
CA GLY A 224 -0.15 0.68 -6.87
C GLY A 224 -0.89 1.96 -6.54
N ASN A 225 -1.46 2.62 -7.54
CA ASN A 225 -2.26 3.85 -7.37
C ASN A 225 -1.58 4.82 -6.39
N ALA A 226 -0.28 4.99 -6.58
CA ALA A 226 0.63 5.43 -5.54
C ALA A 226 0.71 6.96 -5.46
N TYR A 227 0.65 7.49 -4.24
CA TYR A 227 1.01 8.89 -4.00
C TYR A 227 2.53 9.03 -4.09
N ILE A 228 3.03 9.76 -5.11
CA ILE A 228 4.47 9.87 -5.40
C ILE A 228 4.97 11.32 -5.28
N ASP A 229 4.15 12.29 -5.68
CA ASP A 229 4.52 13.70 -5.80
C ASP A 229 3.30 14.60 -5.56
N TYR A 230 3.43 15.54 -4.63
CA TYR A 230 2.35 16.43 -4.18
C TYR A 230 1.75 17.24 -5.32
N THR A 231 2.58 17.85 -6.16
CA THR A 231 2.10 18.70 -7.25
C THR A 231 1.40 17.87 -8.33
N ASP A 232 1.98 16.72 -8.70
CA ASP A 232 1.37 15.83 -9.71
C ASP A 232 0.07 15.20 -9.23
N ARG A 233 -0.02 14.91 -7.93
CA ARG A 233 -1.22 14.39 -7.29
C ARG A 233 -2.41 15.33 -7.53
N TRP A 234 -2.27 16.62 -7.23
CA TRP A 234 -3.39 17.57 -7.37
C TRP A 234 -3.65 17.93 -8.83
N THR A 235 -2.60 18.25 -9.59
CA THR A 235 -2.73 18.61 -11.01
C THR A 235 -3.37 17.47 -11.81
N GLY A 236 -2.87 16.25 -11.65
CA GLY A 236 -3.39 15.08 -12.35
C GLY A 236 -4.83 14.74 -11.97
N THR A 237 -5.25 15.02 -10.73
CA THR A 237 -6.60 14.68 -10.26
C THR A 237 -7.67 15.56 -10.88
N TYR A 238 -7.46 16.88 -10.90
CA TYR A 238 -8.42 17.78 -11.53
C TYR A 238 -8.46 17.60 -13.06
N ASP A 239 -7.33 17.25 -13.69
CA ASP A 239 -7.31 16.83 -15.10
C ASP A 239 -8.08 15.52 -15.33
N HIS A 240 -7.99 14.57 -14.40
CA HIS A 240 -8.75 13.33 -14.47
C HIS A 240 -10.25 13.56 -14.32
N PHE A 241 -10.65 14.42 -13.37
CA PHE A 241 -12.06 14.79 -13.20
C PHE A 241 -12.61 15.42 -14.46
N TRP A 242 -11.86 16.33 -15.09
CA TRP A 242 -12.27 16.96 -16.34
C TRP A 242 -12.37 15.95 -17.49
N THR A 243 -11.31 15.17 -17.72
CA THR A 243 -11.30 14.16 -18.80
C THR A 243 -12.31 13.03 -18.61
N SER A 244 -12.78 12.82 -17.38
CA SER A 244 -13.84 11.86 -17.03
C SER A 244 -15.24 12.51 -16.95
N ALA A 245 -15.38 13.76 -17.38
CA ALA A 245 -16.63 14.52 -17.38
C ALA A 245 -17.30 14.68 -16.00
N LEU A 246 -16.50 14.73 -14.93
CA LEU A 246 -16.97 14.96 -13.56
C LEU A 246 -17.03 16.45 -13.20
N ILE A 247 -16.26 17.29 -13.90
CA ILE A 247 -16.26 18.75 -13.73
C ILE A 247 -16.38 19.45 -15.10
N SER A 248 -16.89 20.68 -15.10
CA SER A 248 -17.07 21.46 -16.34
C SER A 248 -15.77 22.10 -16.84
N ASP A 249 -15.76 22.54 -18.10
CA ASP A 249 -14.65 23.29 -18.69
C ASP A 249 -14.35 24.56 -17.87
N GLU A 250 -15.37 25.27 -17.38
CA GLU A 250 -15.19 26.48 -16.58
C GLU A 250 -14.49 26.21 -15.23
N ILE A 251 -14.85 25.10 -14.57
CA ILE A 251 -14.19 24.70 -13.32
C ILE A 251 -12.73 24.35 -13.61
N HIS A 252 -12.47 23.55 -14.65
CA HIS A 252 -11.12 23.12 -15.01
C HIS A 252 -10.21 24.28 -15.44
N GLU A 253 -10.69 25.17 -16.32
CA GLU A 253 -9.97 26.38 -16.72
C GLU A 253 -9.72 27.31 -15.53
N GLY A 254 -10.69 27.41 -14.62
CA GLY A 254 -10.58 28.13 -13.36
C GLY A 254 -9.45 27.60 -12.48
N ILE A 255 -9.36 26.28 -12.31
CA ILE A 255 -8.27 25.62 -11.58
C ILE A 255 -6.92 25.89 -12.26
N ILE A 256 -6.79 25.63 -13.56
CA ILE A 256 -5.53 25.84 -14.30
C ILE A 256 -5.04 27.29 -14.19
N SER A 257 -5.97 28.25 -14.25
CA SER A 257 -5.63 29.67 -14.27
C SER A 257 -5.27 30.24 -12.90
N ASN A 258 -5.78 29.65 -11.81
CA ASN A 258 -5.71 30.24 -10.47
C ASN A 258 -4.93 29.39 -9.45
N CYS A 259 -4.74 28.10 -9.71
CA CYS A 259 -4.05 27.18 -8.81
C CYS A 259 -2.59 26.99 -9.17
N ASN A 260 -1.74 27.08 -8.15
CA ASN A 260 -0.36 26.62 -8.20
C ASN A 260 -0.18 25.57 -7.10
N PHE A 261 -0.12 24.29 -7.48
CA PHE A 261 0.02 23.16 -6.56
C PHE A 261 1.47 22.86 -6.17
N SER A 262 2.41 23.78 -6.43
CA SER A 262 3.74 23.74 -5.81
C SER A 262 3.61 23.83 -4.30
N SER A 263 4.34 23.02 -3.56
CA SER A 263 4.25 22.97 -2.08
C SER A 263 4.60 24.29 -1.39
N GLU A 264 5.50 25.08 -1.98
CA GLU A 264 5.89 26.42 -1.52
C GLU A 264 4.87 27.52 -1.86
N ALA A 265 3.86 27.24 -2.67
CA ALA A 265 2.91 28.25 -3.13
C ALA A 265 1.80 28.49 -2.10
N THR A 266 1.44 29.75 -1.91
CA THR A 266 0.20 30.10 -1.20
C THR A 266 -0.99 29.83 -2.12
N ILE A 267 -1.96 29.05 -1.63
CA ILE A 267 -3.21 28.81 -2.35
C ILE A 267 -4.02 30.10 -2.35
N SER A 268 -4.41 30.56 -3.55
CA SER A 268 -5.24 31.77 -3.70
C SER A 268 -6.70 31.49 -3.36
N GLU A 269 -7.44 32.49 -2.89
CA GLU A 269 -8.90 32.37 -2.65
C GLU A 269 -9.65 31.92 -3.92
N ALA A 270 -9.20 32.38 -5.09
CA ALA A 270 -9.73 31.95 -6.38
C ALA A 270 -9.48 30.45 -6.63
N CYS A 271 -8.27 29.95 -6.33
CA CYS A 271 -7.98 28.53 -6.42
C CYS A 271 -8.89 27.72 -5.49
N GLU A 272 -8.99 28.12 -4.21
CA GLU A 272 -9.85 27.44 -3.24
C GLU A 272 -11.30 27.39 -3.73
N ALA A 273 -11.83 28.49 -4.25
CA ALA A 273 -13.19 28.54 -4.78
C ALA A 273 -13.42 27.58 -5.97
N TYR A 274 -12.45 27.42 -6.88
CA TYR A 274 -12.59 26.49 -8.00
C TYR A 274 -12.37 25.03 -7.59
N THR A 275 -11.44 24.75 -6.67
CA THR A 275 -11.26 23.40 -6.12
C THR A 275 -12.50 22.94 -5.34
N SER A 276 -13.12 23.83 -4.56
CA SER A 276 -14.38 23.51 -3.87
C SER A 276 -15.52 23.24 -4.85
N GLN A 277 -15.62 23.99 -5.95
CA GLN A 277 -16.60 23.70 -7.01
C GLN A 277 -16.37 22.33 -7.66
N ALA A 278 -15.10 21.93 -7.86
CA ALA A 278 -14.79 20.59 -8.35
C ALA A 278 -15.21 19.50 -7.36
N ASP A 279 -14.94 19.70 -6.06
CA ASP A 279 -15.32 18.75 -5.00
C ASP A 279 -16.86 18.65 -4.87
N GLU A 280 -17.58 19.77 -4.99
CA GLU A 280 -19.04 19.81 -5.01
C GLU A 280 -19.61 19.09 -6.24
N ALA A 281 -19.01 19.29 -7.41
CA ALA A 281 -19.41 18.63 -8.65
C ALA A 281 -19.16 17.12 -8.62
N PHE A 282 -18.06 16.68 -7.99
CA PHE A 282 -17.78 15.26 -7.74
C PHE A 282 -18.87 14.60 -6.89
N SER A 283 -19.43 15.32 -5.91
CA SER A 283 -20.65 14.96 -5.20
C SER A 283 -20.59 13.55 -4.55
N ASN A 284 -21.66 12.77 -4.66
CA ASN A 284 -21.83 11.43 -4.08
C ASN A 284 -21.29 10.31 -4.98
N ILE A 285 -20.06 10.44 -5.46
CA ILE A 285 -19.34 9.38 -6.19
C ILE A 285 -18.41 8.64 -5.24
N PHE A 286 -18.25 7.32 -5.43
CA PHE A 286 -17.27 6.55 -4.68
C PHE A 286 -15.87 6.87 -5.20
N ILE A 287 -15.08 7.66 -4.45
CA ILE A 287 -13.82 8.20 -4.98
C ILE A 287 -12.77 7.15 -5.34
N TYR A 288 -12.83 5.97 -4.75
CA TYR A 288 -11.89 4.88 -5.05
C TYR A 288 -12.22 4.15 -6.37
N ASP A 289 -13.38 4.37 -6.98
CA ASP A 289 -13.71 3.96 -8.35
C ASP A 289 -14.89 4.79 -8.84
N ILE A 290 -14.64 5.70 -9.78
CA ILE A 290 -15.64 6.67 -10.25
C ILE A 290 -16.88 6.02 -10.91
N TYR A 291 -16.82 4.72 -11.21
CA TYR A 291 -17.94 3.96 -11.77
C TYR A 291 -18.57 2.97 -10.78
N ALA A 292 -18.01 2.78 -9.59
CA ALA A 292 -18.56 1.88 -8.58
C ALA A 292 -19.75 2.54 -7.84
N PRO A 293 -20.74 1.74 -7.39
CA PRO A 293 -21.78 2.24 -6.53
C PRO A 293 -21.23 2.63 -5.15
N LEU A 294 -21.93 3.53 -4.45
CA LEU A 294 -21.70 3.75 -3.02
C LEU A 294 -22.17 2.54 -2.21
N CYS A 295 -21.47 2.25 -1.11
CA CYS A 295 -21.98 1.33 -0.10
C CYS A 295 -23.25 1.89 0.57
N SER A 296 -24.40 1.24 0.37
CA SER A 296 -25.63 1.54 1.11
C SER A 296 -26.49 0.30 1.33
N SER A 297 -27.24 0.25 2.43
CA SER A 297 -28.19 -0.84 2.71
C SER A 297 -29.45 -0.80 1.83
N SER A 298 -29.59 0.22 0.96
CA SER A 298 -30.79 0.48 0.13
C SER A 298 -30.48 0.71 -1.36
N SER A 299 -29.22 0.64 -1.78
CA SER A 299 -28.81 0.77 -3.19
C SER A 299 -29.18 -0.50 -3.93
N ASN A 300 -30.30 -0.47 -4.65
CA ASN A 300 -30.69 -1.51 -5.61
C ASN A 300 -29.90 -1.42 -6.94
N VAL A 301 -28.77 -0.71 -6.97
CA VAL A 301 -27.94 -0.58 -8.17
C VAL A 301 -27.07 -1.83 -8.26
N PRO A 302 -27.22 -2.67 -9.31
CA PRO A 302 -26.34 -3.82 -9.50
C PRO A 302 -24.89 -3.34 -9.63
N PRO A 303 -23.91 -3.99 -8.98
CA PRO A 303 -22.50 -3.68 -9.19
C PRO A 303 -22.14 -3.78 -10.67
N ILE A 304 -21.53 -2.74 -11.24
CA ILE A 304 -21.02 -2.74 -12.62
C ILE A 304 -19.74 -3.60 -12.70
N SER A 305 -18.96 -3.58 -11.63
CA SER A 305 -17.81 -4.46 -11.36
C SER A 305 -18.22 -5.50 -10.32
N GLY A 306 -17.67 -6.72 -10.34
CA GLY A 306 -17.91 -7.73 -9.29
C GLY A 306 -17.37 -7.35 -7.90
N PHE A 307 -17.00 -6.07 -7.71
CA PHE A 307 -16.55 -5.46 -6.48
C PHE A 307 -17.74 -5.04 -5.61
N ASP A 308 -17.63 -5.32 -4.31
CA ASP A 308 -18.62 -4.89 -3.32
C ASP A 308 -18.03 -3.74 -2.48
N PRO A 309 -18.53 -2.50 -2.64
CA PRO A 309 -18.02 -1.34 -1.89
C PRO A 309 -18.30 -1.43 -0.38
N CYS A 310 -19.11 -2.40 0.06
CA CYS A 310 -19.39 -2.65 1.47
C CYS A 310 -18.46 -3.70 2.11
N SER A 311 -17.48 -4.24 1.37
CA SER A 311 -16.55 -5.28 1.87
C SER A 311 -15.93 -4.93 3.21
N ASP A 312 -15.58 -3.66 3.41
CA ASP A 312 -14.87 -3.18 4.60
C ASP A 312 -15.73 -3.33 5.86
N ASN A 313 -17.07 -3.20 5.74
CA ASN A 313 -17.99 -3.44 6.86
C ASN A 313 -17.99 -4.92 7.29
N TYR A 314 -17.85 -5.83 6.32
CA TYR A 314 -17.79 -7.27 6.59
C TYR A 314 -16.46 -7.61 7.26
N VAL A 315 -15.37 -7.05 6.77
CA VAL A 315 -14.03 -7.19 7.37
C VAL A 315 -14.00 -6.64 8.79
N TYR A 316 -14.55 -5.44 9.01
CA TYR A 316 -14.70 -4.86 10.34
C TYR A 316 -15.42 -5.81 11.30
N THR A 317 -16.55 -6.37 10.86
CA THR A 317 -17.33 -7.32 11.66
C THR A 317 -16.53 -8.59 11.97
N TYR A 318 -15.82 -9.12 10.97
CA TYR A 318 -15.05 -10.34 11.08
C TYR A 318 -13.84 -10.20 12.01
N LEU A 319 -13.01 -9.17 11.81
CA LEU A 319 -11.80 -8.94 12.60
C LEU A 319 -12.10 -8.50 14.05
N ASN A 320 -13.29 -7.98 14.33
CA ASN A 320 -13.76 -7.71 15.68
C ASN A 320 -14.45 -8.90 16.37
N THR A 321 -14.53 -10.06 15.72
CA THR A 321 -15.05 -11.28 16.36
C THR A 321 -13.99 -11.88 17.30
N PRO A 322 -14.30 -12.14 18.59
CA PRO A 322 -13.32 -12.63 19.56
C PRO A 322 -12.63 -13.94 19.15
N GLU A 323 -13.37 -14.87 18.53
CA GLU A 323 -12.81 -16.12 18.03
C GLU A 323 -11.82 -15.90 16.88
N VAL A 324 -12.05 -14.89 16.05
CA VAL A 324 -11.17 -14.50 14.95
C VAL A 324 -9.89 -13.89 15.51
N GLN A 325 -9.99 -12.92 16.43
CA GLN A 325 -8.81 -12.33 17.09
C GLN A 325 -7.97 -13.39 17.80
N LYS A 326 -8.62 -14.33 18.50
CA LYS A 326 -7.94 -15.45 19.13
C LYS A 326 -7.20 -16.34 18.13
N ALA A 327 -7.82 -16.66 16.99
CA ALA A 327 -7.20 -17.49 15.96
C ALA A 327 -6.03 -16.77 15.26
N LEU A 328 -6.11 -15.44 15.13
CA LEU A 328 -5.06 -14.58 14.62
C LEU A 328 -3.96 -14.27 15.66
N HIS A 329 -4.08 -14.76 16.90
CA HIS A 329 -3.20 -14.34 18.01
C HIS A 329 -3.13 -12.81 18.16
N ALA A 330 -4.21 -12.11 17.79
CA ALA A 330 -4.35 -10.67 17.88
C ALA A 330 -4.93 -10.26 19.23
N ASN A 331 -4.77 -8.99 19.59
CA ASN A 331 -5.37 -8.38 20.78
C ASN A 331 -5.04 -9.11 22.11
N ILE A 332 -3.87 -9.75 22.18
CA ILE A 332 -3.45 -10.54 23.35
C ILE A 332 -3.12 -9.69 24.58
N THR A 333 -2.92 -8.38 24.39
CA THR A 333 -2.59 -7.41 25.44
C THR A 333 -3.79 -6.58 25.91
N GLY A 334 -4.97 -6.76 25.30
CA GLY A 334 -6.14 -5.92 25.58
C GLY A 334 -5.99 -4.51 25.00
N ILE A 335 -5.73 -4.43 23.69
CA ILE A 335 -5.66 -3.19 22.92
C ILE A 335 -6.98 -2.43 23.10
N PRO A 336 -6.94 -1.13 23.47
CA PRO A 336 -8.15 -0.36 23.66
C PRO A 336 -8.94 -0.17 22.37
N GLY A 337 -10.25 -0.40 22.43
CA GLY A 337 -11.16 -0.18 21.31
C GLY A 337 -11.35 -1.41 20.41
N SER A 338 -12.15 -1.22 19.37
CA SER A 338 -12.29 -2.18 18.27
C SER A 338 -11.09 -2.06 17.33
N TRP A 339 -10.81 -3.13 16.60
CA TRP A 339 -10.02 -3.02 15.37
C TRP A 339 -10.76 -2.11 14.39
N GLU A 340 -10.04 -1.19 13.75
CA GLU A 340 -10.53 -0.31 12.70
C GLU A 340 -9.62 -0.46 11.48
N ASP A 341 -10.17 -0.26 10.28
CA ASP A 341 -9.40 -0.40 9.04
C ASP A 341 -8.37 0.72 8.90
N CYS A 342 -8.74 1.96 9.21
CA CYS A 342 -7.84 3.10 9.25
C CYS A 342 -7.92 3.80 10.61
N ASN A 343 -6.78 4.24 11.12
CA ASN A 343 -6.70 5.06 12.32
C ASN A 343 -6.60 6.55 11.96
N ASP A 344 -7.74 7.24 11.96
CA ASP A 344 -7.82 8.67 11.61
C ASP A 344 -6.98 9.59 12.52
N ALA A 345 -6.74 9.19 13.78
CA ALA A 345 -5.92 9.98 14.69
C ALA A 345 -4.44 9.97 14.25
N ILE A 346 -3.94 8.83 13.79
CA ILE A 346 -2.58 8.73 13.21
C ILE A 346 -2.49 9.58 11.95
N ASN A 347 -3.52 9.55 11.10
CA ASN A 347 -3.57 10.34 9.88
C ASN A 347 -3.53 11.86 10.18
N GLY A 348 -4.33 12.32 11.14
CA GLY A 348 -4.38 13.72 11.55
C GLY A 348 -3.09 14.27 12.17
N ASP A 349 -2.34 13.44 12.90
CA ASP A 349 -1.12 13.82 13.62
C ASP A 349 0.18 13.42 12.89
N TRP A 350 0.13 13.11 11.59
CA TRP A 350 1.29 12.74 10.78
C TRP A 350 2.32 13.88 10.69
N GLN A 351 3.55 13.64 11.16
CA GLN A 351 4.55 14.70 11.41
C GLN A 351 5.48 14.99 10.23
N ASP A 352 5.97 13.95 9.56
CA ASP A 352 6.89 14.07 8.43
C ASP A 352 6.35 13.34 7.19
N MET A 353 6.20 14.11 6.12
CA MET A 353 5.76 13.69 4.80
C MET A 353 6.48 14.57 3.77
N PRO A 354 7.54 14.07 3.09
CA PRO A 354 8.18 14.83 2.04
C PRO A 354 7.19 15.10 0.90
N ASP A 355 7.34 16.18 0.16
CA ASP A 355 6.42 16.46 -0.97
C ASP A 355 6.54 15.43 -2.11
N THR A 356 7.65 14.70 -2.18
CA THR A 356 7.92 13.78 -3.27
C THR A 356 8.88 12.67 -2.86
N VAL A 357 8.68 11.48 -3.41
CA VAL A 357 9.62 10.34 -3.28
C VAL A 357 10.38 10.03 -4.57
N LEU A 358 10.25 10.88 -5.59
CA LEU A 358 10.99 10.74 -6.86
C LEU A 358 12.51 10.60 -6.67
N PRO A 359 13.19 11.34 -5.76
CA PRO A 359 14.63 11.14 -5.51
C PRO A 359 14.95 9.73 -4.99
N THR A 360 14.14 9.23 -4.06
CA THR A 360 14.28 7.87 -3.50
C THR A 360 14.08 6.82 -4.59
N ILE A 361 13.05 6.96 -5.43
CA ILE A 361 12.81 6.07 -6.57
C ILE A 361 14.02 6.06 -7.52
N LYS A 362 14.58 7.23 -7.87
CA LYS A 362 15.79 7.33 -8.71
C LYS A 362 16.99 6.61 -8.09
N LYS A 363 17.17 6.72 -6.78
CA LYS A 363 18.23 6.03 -6.04
C LYS A 363 18.09 4.50 -6.09
N LEU A 364 16.86 4.00 -5.94
CA LEU A 364 16.56 2.57 -6.09
C LEU A 364 16.83 2.07 -7.51
N MET A 365 16.38 2.82 -8.53
CA MET A 365 16.65 2.53 -9.94
C MET A 365 18.15 2.47 -10.23
N ALA A 366 18.94 3.41 -9.69
CA ALA A 366 20.39 3.45 -9.86
C ALA A 366 21.11 2.28 -9.13
N SER A 367 20.48 1.73 -8.10
CA SER A 367 20.99 0.59 -7.32
C SER A 367 20.62 -0.77 -7.92
N GLY A 368 19.95 -0.79 -9.08
CA GLY A 368 19.56 -2.02 -9.79
C GLY A 368 18.32 -2.71 -9.21
N ILE A 369 17.56 -2.04 -8.34
CA ILE A 369 16.28 -2.55 -7.86
C ILE A 369 15.23 -2.40 -8.97
N SER A 370 14.49 -3.48 -9.23
CA SER A 370 13.38 -3.46 -10.19
C SER A 370 12.23 -2.62 -9.66
N VAL A 371 11.95 -1.47 -10.26
CA VAL A 371 10.84 -0.59 -9.83
C VAL A 371 9.65 -0.72 -10.79
N TRP A 372 8.49 -1.06 -10.24
CA TRP A 372 7.24 -1.13 -10.98
C TRP A 372 6.20 -0.20 -10.35
N ILE A 373 5.50 0.54 -11.19
CA ILE A 373 4.40 1.42 -10.77
C ILE A 373 3.18 0.99 -11.55
N TYR A 374 2.04 0.87 -10.88
CA TYR A 374 0.79 0.53 -11.56
C TYR A 374 -0.37 1.39 -11.11
N SER A 375 -1.36 1.57 -11.98
CA SER A 375 -2.58 2.32 -11.66
C SER A 375 -3.80 1.65 -12.27
N GLY A 376 -4.85 1.51 -11.47
CA GLY A 376 -6.21 1.35 -11.97
C GLY A 376 -6.66 2.60 -12.75
N ASP A 377 -7.30 2.42 -13.89
CA ASP A 377 -7.71 3.52 -14.77
C ASP A 377 -9.06 4.17 -14.42
N THR A 378 -9.74 3.68 -13.37
CA THR A 378 -11.00 4.26 -12.85
C THR A 378 -10.87 4.84 -11.44
N ASP A 379 -9.66 4.83 -10.88
CA ASP A 379 -9.37 5.43 -9.57
C ASP A 379 -9.57 6.96 -9.62
N GLY A 380 -10.49 7.48 -8.79
CA GLY A 380 -10.70 8.92 -8.64
C GLY A 380 -9.88 9.54 -7.50
N ILE A 381 -9.37 8.74 -6.55
CA ILE A 381 -8.55 9.25 -5.46
C ILE A 381 -7.15 9.49 -5.98
N ILE A 382 -6.40 8.51 -6.51
CA ILE A 382 -5.05 8.72 -7.06
C ILE A 382 -5.03 8.28 -8.54
N PRO A 383 -5.67 9.06 -9.43
CA PRO A 383 -5.88 8.66 -10.80
C PRO A 383 -4.59 8.43 -11.56
N VAL A 384 -4.66 7.59 -12.59
CA VAL A 384 -3.56 7.25 -13.51
C VAL A 384 -2.82 8.48 -14.07
N THR A 385 -3.51 9.62 -14.22
CA THR A 385 -2.94 10.90 -14.64
C THR A 385 -1.84 11.40 -13.70
N THR A 386 -2.01 11.24 -12.39
CA THR A 386 -1.02 11.63 -11.37
C THR A 386 0.29 10.88 -11.58
N THR A 387 0.23 9.56 -11.73
CA THR A 387 1.39 8.73 -12.04
C THR A 387 2.01 9.12 -13.38
N ARG A 388 1.20 9.37 -14.41
CA ARG A 388 1.69 9.80 -15.74
C ARG A 388 2.43 11.13 -15.70
N TYR A 389 2.12 12.03 -14.77
CA TYR A 389 2.85 13.30 -14.59
C TYR A 389 4.16 13.12 -13.83
N SER A 390 4.20 12.17 -12.89
CA SER A 390 5.42 11.82 -12.15
C SER A 390 6.43 11.04 -12.99
N MET A 391 5.98 10.17 -13.90
CA MET A 391 6.87 9.29 -14.69
C MET A 391 7.95 10.06 -15.49
N PRO A 392 7.65 11.13 -16.25
CA PRO A 392 8.68 11.91 -16.96
C PRO A 392 9.74 12.52 -16.04
N LYS A 393 9.39 12.87 -14.79
CA LYS A 393 10.33 13.48 -13.82
C LYS A 393 11.40 12.51 -13.35
N LEU A 394 11.21 11.20 -13.53
CA LEU A 394 12.25 10.19 -13.31
C LEU A 394 13.40 10.30 -14.31
N GLY A 395 13.17 10.90 -15.50
CA GLY A 395 14.20 11.13 -16.51
C GLY A 395 14.72 9.87 -17.20
N ALA A 396 14.05 8.72 -17.01
CA ALA A 396 14.42 7.47 -17.65
C ALA A 396 13.94 7.43 -19.11
N PRO A 397 14.80 7.06 -20.09
CA PRO A 397 14.38 6.92 -21.47
C PRO A 397 13.51 5.66 -21.67
N VAL A 398 12.59 5.73 -22.62
CA VAL A 398 11.73 4.60 -23.01
C VAL A 398 12.60 3.48 -23.61
N LYS A 399 12.44 2.27 -23.08
CA LYS A 399 13.06 1.02 -23.56
C LYS A 399 12.10 0.23 -24.44
N THR A 400 10.88 0.01 -23.95
CA THR A 400 9.79 -0.62 -24.70
C THR A 400 8.62 0.37 -24.78
N PRO A 401 8.20 0.81 -25.98
CA PRO A 401 7.10 1.76 -26.15
C PRO A 401 5.77 1.25 -25.58
N TRP A 402 4.88 2.17 -25.25
CA TRP A 402 3.53 1.91 -24.76
C TRP A 402 2.76 0.93 -25.65
N TYR A 403 2.24 -0.16 -25.09
CA TYR A 403 1.43 -1.15 -25.82
C TYR A 403 0.32 -1.77 -24.94
N PRO A 404 -0.79 -2.24 -25.53
CA PRO A 404 -1.84 -2.96 -24.81
C PRO A 404 -1.39 -4.39 -24.46
N TRP A 405 -1.56 -4.78 -23.20
CA TRP A 405 -1.24 -6.13 -22.75
C TRP A 405 -2.50 -7.01 -22.68
N ASP A 406 -2.35 -8.31 -22.89
CA ASP A 406 -3.43 -9.29 -22.98
C ASP A 406 -3.86 -9.81 -21.61
N SER A 407 -5.17 -9.98 -21.44
CA SER A 407 -5.79 -10.72 -20.35
C SER A 407 -6.97 -11.49 -20.91
N GLN A 408 -6.77 -12.79 -21.13
CA GLN A 408 -7.79 -13.72 -21.68
C GLN A 408 -8.38 -13.27 -23.02
N GLY A 409 -7.55 -12.73 -23.92
CA GLY A 409 -8.01 -12.24 -25.23
C GLY A 409 -8.66 -10.85 -25.21
N GLU A 410 -8.71 -10.19 -24.05
CA GLU A 410 -9.05 -8.78 -23.93
C GLU A 410 -7.84 -7.93 -23.55
N VAL A 411 -7.93 -6.60 -23.74
CA VAL A 411 -6.94 -5.67 -23.19
C VAL A 411 -7.03 -5.69 -21.66
N GLY A 412 -5.97 -6.12 -20.99
CA GLY A 412 -5.80 -6.03 -19.55
C GLY A 412 -5.46 -4.62 -19.07
N GLY A 413 -4.90 -3.82 -19.97
CA GLY A 413 -4.49 -2.43 -19.76
C GLY A 413 -3.32 -2.12 -20.68
N TYR A 414 -2.44 -1.21 -20.28
CA TYR A 414 -1.27 -0.83 -21.08
C TYR A 414 0.00 -0.86 -20.27
N VAL A 415 1.14 -1.03 -20.94
CA VAL A 415 2.45 -1.05 -20.29
C VAL A 415 3.46 -0.26 -21.13
N VAL A 416 4.34 0.46 -20.43
CA VAL A 416 5.54 1.07 -20.98
C VAL A 416 6.73 0.70 -20.08
N GLU A 417 7.82 0.28 -20.72
CA GLU A 417 9.07 0.00 -20.02
C GLU A 417 10.04 1.15 -20.27
N TYR A 418 10.52 1.77 -19.21
CA TYR A 418 11.65 2.68 -19.25
C TYR A 418 12.91 1.95 -18.76
N GLN A 419 14.08 2.59 -18.87
CA GLN A 419 15.27 2.05 -18.23
C GLN A 419 15.07 2.03 -16.70
N ASN A 420 15.12 0.83 -16.11
CA ASN A 420 15.03 0.55 -14.67
C ASN A 420 13.69 0.88 -13.98
N VAL A 421 12.65 1.27 -14.73
CA VAL A 421 11.29 1.44 -14.18
C VAL A 421 10.22 1.05 -15.21
N THR A 422 9.19 0.34 -14.76
CA THR A 422 8.05 -0.09 -15.59
C THR A 422 6.77 0.57 -15.08
N PHE A 423 5.95 1.08 -15.99
CA PHE A 423 4.62 1.59 -15.65
C PHE A 423 3.53 0.79 -16.36
N VAL A 424 2.53 0.34 -15.58
CA VAL A 424 1.42 -0.52 -16.06
C VAL A 424 0.08 0.09 -15.66
N THR A 425 -0.87 0.19 -16.58
CA THR A 425 -2.26 0.46 -16.23
C THR A 425 -3.06 -0.82 -16.19
N ILE A 426 -4.06 -0.89 -15.31
CA ILE A 426 -4.98 -2.01 -15.18
C ILE A 426 -6.38 -1.52 -15.54
N ARG A 427 -6.93 -2.05 -16.64
CA ARG A 427 -8.20 -1.61 -17.19
C ARG A 427 -9.37 -2.01 -16.30
N GLY A 428 -10.28 -1.07 -16.03
CA GLY A 428 -11.50 -1.29 -15.25
C GLY A 428 -11.25 -1.51 -13.76
N ALA A 429 -10.13 -1.00 -13.25
CA ALA A 429 -9.78 -1.09 -11.84
C ALA A 429 -9.77 0.30 -11.20
N GLY A 430 -10.36 0.39 -10.01
CA GLY A 430 -10.23 1.55 -9.13
C GLY A 430 -8.91 1.55 -8.35
N HIS A 431 -8.92 2.18 -7.18
CA HIS A 431 -7.78 2.35 -6.29
C HIS A 431 -7.19 1.01 -5.84
N PHE A 432 -8.04 0.14 -5.29
CA PHE A 432 -7.72 -1.20 -4.80
C PHE A 432 -7.69 -2.22 -5.94
N VAL A 433 -6.74 -2.06 -6.87
CA VAL A 433 -6.68 -2.83 -8.14
C VAL A 433 -6.98 -4.33 -7.98
N PRO A 434 -6.40 -5.05 -7.00
CA PRO A 434 -6.67 -6.48 -6.82
C PRO A 434 -8.12 -6.82 -6.44
N SER A 435 -8.86 -5.89 -5.83
CA SER A 435 -10.29 -6.05 -5.52
C SER A 435 -11.16 -5.93 -6.77
N TYR A 436 -10.86 -4.98 -7.64
CA TYR A 436 -11.68 -4.70 -8.83
C TYR A 436 -11.40 -5.66 -9.98
N GLN A 437 -10.12 -5.96 -10.22
CA GLN A 437 -9.65 -6.76 -11.36
C GLN A 437 -8.66 -7.83 -10.89
N PRO A 438 -9.10 -8.80 -10.06
CA PRO A 438 -8.21 -9.74 -9.38
C PRO A 438 -7.36 -10.59 -10.34
N GLU A 439 -7.92 -11.05 -11.45
CA GLU A 439 -7.17 -11.82 -12.46
C GLU A 439 -6.07 -10.97 -13.12
N ARG A 440 -6.42 -9.74 -13.56
CA ARG A 440 -5.48 -8.79 -14.17
C ARG A 440 -4.37 -8.40 -13.19
N ALA A 441 -4.73 -8.21 -11.92
CA ALA A 441 -3.78 -7.92 -10.86
C ALA A 441 -2.79 -9.09 -10.65
N LEU A 442 -3.25 -10.34 -10.69
CA LEU A 442 -2.37 -11.50 -10.57
C LEU A 442 -1.45 -11.66 -11.79
N ILE A 443 -1.92 -11.37 -13.01
CA ILE A 443 -1.08 -11.37 -14.23
C ILE A 443 0.02 -10.32 -14.10
N PHE A 444 -0.33 -9.09 -13.68
CA PHE A 444 0.63 -8.03 -13.40
C PHE A 444 1.66 -8.46 -12.34
N PHE A 445 1.18 -8.99 -11.21
CA PHE A 445 2.04 -9.37 -10.09
C PHE A 445 3.01 -10.49 -10.48
N SER A 446 2.54 -11.50 -11.21
CA SER A 446 3.40 -12.57 -11.73
C SER A 446 4.46 -12.02 -12.69
N SER A 447 4.07 -11.10 -13.57
CA SER A 447 4.98 -10.40 -14.51
C SER A 447 6.08 -9.63 -13.77
N PHE A 448 5.71 -8.91 -12.70
CA PHE A 448 6.63 -8.19 -11.83
C PHE A 448 7.66 -9.14 -11.17
N LEU A 449 7.19 -10.23 -10.54
CA LEU A 449 8.07 -11.18 -9.87
C LEU A 449 9.02 -11.91 -10.84
N GLU A 450 8.56 -12.17 -12.07
CA GLU A 450 9.37 -12.78 -13.12
C GLU A 450 10.34 -11.80 -13.81
N GLY A 451 10.17 -10.50 -13.59
CA GLY A 451 10.93 -9.46 -14.29
C GLY A 451 10.63 -9.42 -15.80
N LYS A 452 9.42 -9.78 -16.22
CA LYS A 452 8.98 -9.80 -17.62
C LYS A 452 7.76 -8.91 -17.78
N LEU A 453 7.70 -8.11 -18.85
CA LEU A 453 6.52 -7.30 -19.12
C LEU A 453 5.27 -8.18 -19.32
N PRO A 454 4.07 -7.69 -18.95
CA PRO A 454 2.81 -8.39 -19.21
C PRO A 454 2.67 -8.80 -20.68
N PRO A 455 1.97 -9.93 -20.94
CA PRO A 455 1.90 -10.54 -22.27
C PRO A 455 1.34 -9.56 -23.29
N LYS A 456 1.91 -9.54 -24.51
CA LYS A 456 1.39 -8.69 -25.59
C LYS A 456 0.05 -9.23 -26.08
N GLN A 457 -0.87 -8.33 -26.38
CA GLN A 457 -2.05 -8.69 -27.16
C GLN A 457 -1.62 -9.21 -28.53
N SER A 458 -2.06 -10.43 -28.87
CA SER A 458 -1.74 -11.13 -30.11
C SER A 458 -2.50 -10.57 -31.31
#